data_AF-A0A154QL66-F1
#
_entry.id   AF-A0A154QL66-F1
#
_cell.length_a   1.000
_cell.length_b   1.000
_cell.length_c   1.000
_cell.angle_alpha   90.00
_cell.angle_beta   90.00
_cell.angle_gamma   90.00
#
_symmetry.space_group_name_H-M   'P 1'
#
loop_
_entity.id
_entity.type
_entity.pdbx_description
1 polymer ?
#
loop_
_entity_poly.entity_id
_entity_poly.type
_entity_poly.pdbx_seq_one_letter_code
_entity_poly.pdbx_strand_id
1 'polypeptide(L)'
;MRIAVRYGLLSLVLTVAALPLTATGSGQFKDLLNKVKQSTQTSSSPQLGNNLPTSDIAAGLKEALAKGTTNAINSLGRDGGFWNNSKVRIPLPGKLEQAGKLARQLGQGARVDAFELSMNRAAEKAVPQVAEIFGDAIRKMTLDDARGILAGGDHAATDFFRRTAGDALTARIHPIVAKATDSVGVTQKYKSFTAGGMGGELGGVLGAFGGGNSNKGGSPLDLDDYVTAKTLDGLFTTIGEQEQSIRHNPAARTTDLLKKVFGG
;
A
#
# COMPACT_ATOMS: atom_id res chain seq x y z
N MET A 1 51.62 4.78 -54.47
CA MET A 1 50.15 4.65 -54.38
C MET A 1 49.55 6.00 -54.03
N ARG A 2 49.21 6.80 -55.05
CA ARG A 2 48.49 8.08 -55.01
C ARG A 2 47.89 8.25 -56.41
N ILE A 3 46.62 8.65 -56.52
CA ILE A 3 46.01 9.56 -57.53
C ILE A 3 44.48 9.44 -57.46
N ALA A 4 43.84 10.60 -57.63
CA ALA A 4 42.43 10.95 -57.42
C ALA A 4 41.53 10.77 -58.66
N VAL A 5 40.21 10.74 -58.47
CA VAL A 5 39.14 11.02 -59.47
C VAL A 5 37.91 11.54 -58.68
N ARG A 6 37.54 12.82 -58.66
CA ARG A 6 36.82 13.73 -59.62
C ARG A 6 35.35 13.38 -59.93
N TYR A 7 34.48 14.36 -59.61
CA TYR A 7 33.03 14.43 -59.77
C TYR A 7 32.56 14.54 -61.23
N GLY A 8 31.33 14.06 -61.51
CA GLY A 8 30.59 14.34 -62.75
C GLY A 8 29.07 14.40 -62.50
N LEU A 9 28.47 15.55 -62.81
CA LEU A 9 27.03 15.84 -62.81
C LEU A 9 26.32 15.17 -64.00
N LEU A 10 25.06 14.73 -63.83
CA LEU A 10 24.12 14.58 -64.94
C LEU A 10 22.66 14.66 -64.47
N SER A 11 21.97 15.65 -65.04
CA SER A 11 20.55 15.97 -64.88
C SER A 11 19.69 15.04 -65.75
N LEU A 12 18.49 14.67 -65.28
CA LEU A 12 17.44 14.12 -66.15
C LEU A 12 16.06 14.63 -65.69
N VAL A 13 15.42 15.40 -66.55
CA VAL A 13 14.01 15.81 -66.49
C VAL A 13 13.18 14.72 -67.17
N LEU A 14 12.07 14.30 -66.56
CA LEU A 14 11.03 13.52 -67.25
C LEU A 14 9.64 14.07 -66.91
N THR A 15 8.99 14.58 -67.95
CA THR A 15 7.58 14.99 -68.00
C THR A 15 6.70 13.77 -68.35
N VAL A 16 5.55 13.63 -67.69
CA VAL A 16 4.44 12.77 -68.15
C VAL A 16 3.10 13.50 -67.97
N ALA A 17 2.29 13.48 -69.01
CA ALA A 17 0.99 14.12 -69.13
C ALA A 17 -0.19 13.12 -69.02
N ALA A 18 -1.25 13.59 -68.37
CA ALA A 18 -2.71 13.37 -68.53
C ALA A 18 -3.34 11.98 -68.82
N LEU A 19 -4.37 11.61 -68.03
CA LEU A 19 -5.80 11.50 -68.42
C LEU A 19 -6.70 11.14 -67.18
N PRO A 20 -8.03 11.42 -67.20
CA PRO A 20 -8.90 11.46 -66.02
C PRO A 20 -9.70 10.16 -65.81
N LEU A 21 -9.95 9.79 -64.55
CA LEU A 21 -11.04 8.89 -64.15
C LEU A 21 -11.83 9.54 -63.01
N THR A 22 -13.09 9.87 -63.29
CA THR A 22 -14.10 10.20 -62.28
C THR A 22 -14.75 8.89 -61.79
N ALA A 23 -14.64 8.61 -60.50
CA ALA A 23 -15.45 7.60 -59.83
C ALA A 23 -15.81 8.09 -58.41
N THR A 24 -17.01 8.65 -58.33
CA THR A 24 -18.02 8.53 -57.26
C THR A 24 -17.55 8.10 -55.86
N GLY A 25 -17.79 8.94 -54.83
CA GLY A 25 -17.94 8.41 -53.47
C GLY A 25 -17.62 9.27 -52.25
N SER A 26 -17.48 10.61 -52.32
CA SER A 26 -17.19 11.43 -51.13
C SER A 26 -18.42 12.06 -50.45
N GLY A 27 -19.63 11.88 -51.02
CA GLY A 27 -20.87 12.45 -50.47
C GLY A 27 -21.47 11.66 -49.30
N GLN A 28 -21.39 10.33 -49.34
CA GLN A 28 -22.04 9.47 -48.34
C GLN A 28 -21.37 9.49 -46.96
N PHE A 29 -20.05 9.66 -46.91
CA PHE A 29 -19.34 9.78 -45.64
C PHE A 29 -19.68 11.08 -44.91
N LYS A 30 -19.88 12.17 -45.65
CA LYS A 30 -20.21 13.48 -45.10
C LYS A 30 -21.64 13.51 -44.56
N ASP A 31 -22.57 12.82 -45.20
CA ASP A 31 -23.93 12.61 -44.67
C ASP A 31 -23.95 11.73 -43.42
N LEU A 32 -23.14 10.66 -43.38
CA LEU A 32 -22.98 9.84 -42.16
C LEU A 32 -22.35 10.63 -41.01
N LEU A 33 -21.35 11.48 -41.28
CA LEU A 33 -20.72 12.34 -40.29
C LEU A 33 -21.70 13.40 -39.75
N ASN A 34 -22.56 13.94 -40.62
CA ASN A 34 -23.61 14.88 -40.21
C ASN A 34 -24.72 14.18 -39.41
N LYS A 35 -25.12 12.97 -39.78
CA LYS A 35 -26.12 12.17 -39.03
C LYS A 35 -25.61 11.73 -37.65
N VAL A 36 -24.30 11.48 -37.53
CA VAL A 36 -23.64 11.24 -36.25
C VAL A 36 -23.57 12.52 -35.42
N LYS A 37 -23.18 13.67 -36.00
CA LYS A 37 -23.20 14.96 -35.29
C LYS A 37 -24.61 15.37 -34.83
N GLN A 38 -25.64 15.04 -35.60
CA GLN A 38 -27.03 15.40 -35.31
C GLN A 38 -27.69 14.45 -34.31
N SER A 39 -27.18 13.22 -34.15
CA SER A 39 -27.57 12.31 -33.06
C SER A 39 -26.80 12.57 -31.74
N THR A 40 -25.72 13.34 -31.76
CA THR A 40 -25.04 13.84 -30.54
C THR A 40 -25.45 15.27 -30.13
N GLN A 41 -26.41 15.89 -30.82
CA GLN A 41 -26.96 17.20 -30.48
C GLN A 41 -28.47 17.11 -30.21
N THR A 42 -28.85 16.36 -29.18
CA THR A 42 -30.01 16.75 -28.39
C THR A 42 -29.46 17.48 -27.17
N SER A 43 -29.46 18.80 -27.28
CA SER A 43 -28.93 19.72 -26.29
C SER A 43 -29.72 19.63 -24.98
N SER A 44 -29.11 19.03 -23.97
CA SER A 44 -29.22 19.48 -22.59
C SER A 44 -27.80 19.68 -22.09
N SER A 45 -27.38 20.96 -22.08
CA SER A 45 -26.32 21.63 -21.31
C SER A 45 -25.10 20.81 -20.82
N PRO A 46 -23.86 21.26 -21.04
CA PRO A 46 -22.71 20.76 -20.29
C PRO A 46 -22.75 21.34 -18.87
N GLN A 47 -23.62 20.80 -18.02
CA GLN A 47 -23.44 20.87 -16.57
C GLN A 47 -22.37 19.83 -16.20
N LEU A 48 -21.12 20.29 -16.19
CA LEU A 48 -20.06 19.71 -15.37
C LEU A 48 -20.55 19.78 -13.91
N GLY A 49 -21.08 18.67 -13.41
CA GLY A 49 -21.55 18.55 -12.03
C GLY A 49 -22.69 17.56 -11.92
N ASN A 50 -22.47 16.51 -11.13
CA ASN A 50 -23.48 15.70 -10.44
C ASN A 50 -24.09 14.44 -11.07
N ASN A 51 -23.69 13.95 -12.24
CA ASN A 51 -24.12 12.59 -12.66
C ASN A 51 -22.99 11.80 -13.33
N LEU A 52 -21.91 11.53 -12.57
CA LEU A 52 -21.14 10.33 -12.86
C LEU A 52 -22.06 9.11 -12.67
N PRO A 53 -22.00 8.09 -13.55
CA PRO A 53 -22.57 6.79 -13.23
C PRO A 53 -22.04 6.36 -11.87
N THR A 54 -22.94 6.00 -10.94
CA THR A 54 -22.55 5.63 -9.57
C THR A 54 -21.58 4.44 -9.54
N SER A 55 -21.56 3.63 -10.59
CA SER A 55 -20.58 2.58 -10.85
C SER A 55 -19.16 3.10 -11.11
N ASP A 56 -19.02 4.21 -11.84
CA ASP A 56 -17.71 4.81 -12.18
C ASP A 56 -17.02 5.35 -10.93
N ILE A 57 -17.79 5.95 -10.02
CA ILE A 57 -17.27 6.45 -8.74
C ILE A 57 -16.73 5.30 -7.90
N ALA A 58 -17.49 4.22 -7.78
CA ALA A 58 -17.08 3.06 -7.00
C ALA A 58 -15.85 2.37 -7.62
N ALA A 59 -15.80 2.23 -8.95
CA ALA A 59 -14.64 1.69 -9.64
C ALA A 59 -13.39 2.56 -9.40
N GLY A 60 -13.52 3.88 -9.49
CA GLY A 60 -12.42 4.82 -9.26
C GLY A 60 -11.89 4.82 -7.85
N LEU A 61 -12.80 4.76 -6.88
CA LEU A 61 -12.40 4.63 -5.49
C LEU A 61 -11.69 3.29 -5.25
N LYS A 62 -12.21 2.18 -5.76
CA LYS A 62 -11.56 0.87 -5.60
C LYS A 62 -10.15 0.86 -6.19
N GLU A 63 -9.96 1.48 -7.36
CA GLU A 63 -8.64 1.65 -7.97
C GLU A 63 -7.72 2.51 -7.08
N ALA A 64 -8.23 3.62 -6.53
CA ALA A 64 -7.50 4.48 -5.59
C ALA A 64 -6.97 3.70 -4.39
N LEU A 65 -7.87 2.94 -3.78
CA LEU A 65 -7.58 2.19 -2.57
C LEU A 65 -6.66 1.02 -2.86
N ALA A 66 -6.82 0.34 -3.99
CA ALA A 66 -5.89 -0.70 -4.42
C ALA A 66 -4.48 -0.13 -4.59
N LYS A 67 -4.35 1.02 -5.25
CA LYS A 67 -3.06 1.68 -5.46
C LYS A 67 -2.43 2.17 -4.15
N GLY A 68 -3.20 2.89 -3.32
CA GLY A 68 -2.73 3.40 -2.03
C GLY A 68 -2.29 2.27 -1.10
N THR A 69 -3.08 1.20 -1.03
CA THR A 69 -2.75 0.02 -0.21
C THR A 69 -1.53 -0.71 -0.73
N THR A 70 -1.41 -0.89 -2.06
CA THR A 70 -0.23 -1.49 -2.68
C THR A 70 1.04 -0.68 -2.39
N ASN A 71 0.97 0.65 -2.48
CA ASN A 71 2.08 1.53 -2.14
C ASN A 71 2.49 1.39 -0.67
N ALA A 72 1.51 1.35 0.25
CA ALA A 72 1.78 1.17 1.67
C ALA A 72 2.46 -0.18 1.95
N ILE A 73 1.94 -1.28 1.40
CA ILE A 73 2.52 -2.62 1.54
C ILE A 73 3.94 -2.66 0.97
N ASN A 74 4.17 -2.11 -0.22
CA ASN A 74 5.49 -2.08 -0.83
C ASN A 74 6.49 -1.22 -0.05
N SER A 75 6.03 -0.11 0.52
CA SER A 75 6.86 0.80 1.31
C SER A 75 7.30 0.17 2.63
N LEU A 76 6.41 -0.56 3.29
CA LEU A 76 6.64 -1.17 4.61
C LEU A 76 7.22 -2.59 4.53
N GLY A 77 6.89 -3.35 3.50
CA GLY A 77 7.32 -4.74 3.33
C GLY A 77 8.74 -4.93 2.79
N ARG A 78 9.41 -3.83 2.43
CA ARG A 78 10.82 -3.84 2.00
C ARG A 78 11.76 -3.76 3.19
N ASP A 79 13.02 -4.12 2.94
CA ASP A 79 14.08 -3.92 3.92
C ASP A 79 14.17 -2.43 4.31
N GLY A 80 13.95 -2.15 5.59
CA GLY A 80 14.02 -0.83 6.18
C GLY A 80 12.70 -0.07 6.11
N GLY A 81 11.63 -0.70 5.63
CA GLY A 81 10.29 -0.10 5.57
C GLY A 81 9.76 0.32 6.93
N PHE A 82 10.04 -0.47 7.97
CA PHE A 82 9.76 -0.10 9.36
C PHE A 82 10.98 0.54 10.01
N TRP A 83 12.17 -0.07 9.85
CA TRP A 83 13.35 0.39 10.57
C TRP A 83 13.74 1.83 10.21
N ASN A 84 13.65 2.25 8.95
CA ASN A 84 14.07 3.59 8.54
C ASN A 84 12.94 4.63 8.62
N ASN A 85 11.72 4.24 8.97
CA ASN A 85 10.57 5.13 9.05
C ASN A 85 10.18 5.38 10.51
N SER A 86 10.53 6.56 11.05
CA SER A 86 10.28 6.91 12.45
C SER A 86 8.80 6.92 12.85
N LYS A 87 7.86 7.05 11.90
CA LYS A 87 6.43 7.07 12.19
C LYS A 87 5.85 5.69 12.49
N VAL A 88 6.49 4.65 11.97
CA VAL A 88 5.99 3.26 12.06
C VAL A 88 7.01 2.30 12.67
N ARG A 89 8.26 2.74 12.88
CA ARG A 89 9.31 1.96 13.55
C ARG A 89 8.75 1.41 14.86
N ILE A 90 8.97 0.11 15.06
CA ILE A 90 8.53 -0.62 16.25
C ILE A 90 9.58 -0.43 17.36
N PRO A 91 9.29 0.35 18.41
CA PRO A 91 10.21 0.50 19.53
C PRO A 91 10.07 -0.68 20.49
N LEU A 92 10.99 -0.77 21.45
CA LEU A 92 10.91 -1.70 22.56
C LEU A 92 9.60 -1.51 23.36
N PRO A 93 8.89 -2.58 23.73
CA PRO A 93 7.66 -2.47 24.50
C PRO A 93 7.93 -2.12 25.97
N GLY A 94 7.17 -1.17 26.51
CA GLY A 94 7.04 -0.88 27.94
C GLY A 94 8.36 -0.83 28.70
N LYS A 95 8.54 -1.74 29.68
CA LYS A 95 9.73 -1.78 30.55
C LYS A 95 11.02 -2.12 29.79
N LEU A 96 10.95 -2.77 28.63
CA LEU A 96 12.13 -3.05 27.80
C LEU A 96 12.73 -1.77 27.21
N GLU A 97 11.92 -0.73 27.01
CA GLU A 97 12.44 0.56 26.57
C GLU A 97 13.38 1.17 27.63
N GLN A 98 12.98 1.12 28.90
CA GLN A 98 13.77 1.63 30.02
C GLN A 98 15.04 0.79 30.23
N ALA A 99 14.90 -0.54 30.21
CA ALA A 99 16.05 -1.45 30.28
C ALA A 99 17.01 -1.23 29.08
N GLY A 100 16.47 -1.00 27.89
CA GLY A 100 17.24 -0.69 26.68
C GLY A 100 18.02 0.62 26.81
N LYS A 101 17.43 1.67 27.41
CA LYS A 101 18.13 2.94 27.69
C LYS A 101 19.30 2.74 28.64
N LEU A 102 19.10 2.01 29.74
CA LEU A 102 20.18 1.69 30.68
C LEU A 102 21.26 0.82 30.03
N ALA A 103 20.87 -0.21 29.28
CA ALA A 103 21.80 -1.07 28.56
C ALA A 103 22.64 -0.27 27.54
N ARG A 104 22.04 0.70 26.84
CA ARG A 104 22.76 1.64 25.96
C ARG A 104 23.79 2.46 26.74
N GLN A 105 23.43 3.02 27.89
CA GLN A 105 24.35 3.78 28.76
C GLN A 105 25.51 2.92 29.28
N LEU A 106 25.28 1.62 29.49
CA LEU A 106 26.29 0.65 29.92
C LEU A 106 27.11 0.05 28.76
N GLY A 107 27.05 0.65 27.56
CA GLY A 107 27.83 0.21 26.39
C GLY A 107 27.24 -0.99 25.63
N GLN A 108 26.02 -1.43 25.95
CA GLN A 108 25.35 -2.55 25.28
C GLN A 108 24.39 -2.11 24.16
N GLY A 109 24.52 -0.89 23.66
CA GLY A 109 23.59 -0.33 22.68
C GLY A 109 23.42 -1.19 21.42
N ALA A 110 24.51 -1.76 20.89
CA ALA A 110 24.45 -2.63 19.71
C ALA A 110 23.54 -3.86 19.88
N ARG A 111 23.44 -4.41 21.11
CA ARG A 111 22.54 -5.55 21.38
C ARG A 111 21.09 -5.12 21.44
N VAL A 112 20.84 -3.94 22.03
CA VAL A 112 19.51 -3.33 22.10
C VAL A 112 19.01 -3.01 20.70
N ASP A 113 19.87 -2.41 19.87
CA ASP A 113 19.54 -2.04 18.50
C ASP A 113 19.33 -3.28 17.61
N ALA A 114 20.12 -4.34 17.80
CA ALA A 114 19.91 -5.61 17.10
C ALA A 114 18.57 -6.26 17.48
N PHE A 115 18.16 -6.17 18.75
CA PHE A 115 16.87 -6.66 19.21
C PHE A 115 15.70 -5.83 18.65
N GLU A 116 15.79 -4.49 18.71
CA GLU A 116 14.80 -3.60 18.11
C GLU A 116 14.69 -3.82 16.59
N LEU A 117 15.83 -3.93 15.89
CA LEU A 117 15.89 -4.25 14.47
C LEU A 117 15.19 -5.58 14.17
N SER A 118 15.38 -6.61 14.99
CA SER A 118 14.76 -7.92 14.78
C SER A 118 13.22 -7.86 14.74
N MET A 119 12.61 -7.05 15.62
CA MET A 119 11.17 -6.84 15.63
C MET A 119 10.69 -6.12 14.37
N ASN A 120 11.42 -5.08 13.95
CA ASN A 120 11.13 -4.34 12.73
C ASN A 120 11.25 -5.23 11.49
N ARG A 121 12.28 -6.10 11.42
CA ARG A 121 12.42 -7.08 10.34
C ARG A 121 11.29 -8.11 10.34
N ALA A 122 10.77 -8.49 11.50
CA ALA A 122 9.62 -9.39 11.58
C ALA A 122 8.36 -8.74 10.97
N ALA A 123 8.11 -7.47 11.28
CA ALA A 123 7.03 -6.69 10.68
C ALA A 123 7.18 -6.55 9.16
N GLU A 124 8.36 -6.16 8.68
CA GLU A 124 8.68 -6.03 7.26
C GLU A 124 8.44 -7.33 6.48
N LYS A 125 8.77 -8.49 7.07
CA LYS A 125 8.49 -9.81 6.46
C LYS A 125 7.01 -10.17 6.44
N ALA A 126 6.24 -9.71 7.41
CA ALA A 126 4.82 -10.03 7.51
C ALA A 126 3.95 -9.20 6.57
N VAL A 127 4.31 -7.94 6.32
CA VAL A 127 3.51 -7.00 5.51
C VAL A 127 3.17 -7.50 4.10
N PRO A 128 4.07 -8.07 3.29
CA PRO A 128 3.70 -8.52 1.95
C PRO A 128 2.60 -9.60 1.93
N GLN A 129 2.43 -10.33 3.03
CA GLN A 129 1.50 -11.45 3.14
C GLN A 129 0.04 -11.05 3.32
N VAL A 130 -0.24 -9.74 3.46
CA VAL A 130 -1.58 -9.21 3.64
C VAL A 130 -2.21 -8.62 2.37
N ALA A 131 -1.47 -8.59 1.25
CA ALA A 131 -1.94 -7.96 0.01
C ALA A 131 -3.28 -8.53 -0.49
N GLU A 132 -3.44 -9.86 -0.47
CA GLU A 132 -4.69 -10.52 -0.89
C GLU A 132 -5.87 -10.17 0.02
N ILE A 133 -5.65 -10.01 1.33
CA ILE A 133 -6.72 -9.67 2.29
C ILE A 133 -7.28 -8.29 1.98
N PHE A 134 -6.40 -7.32 1.70
CA PHE A 134 -6.82 -5.99 1.26
C PHE A 134 -7.50 -6.03 -0.12
N GLY A 135 -6.95 -6.79 -1.06
CA GLY A 135 -7.55 -6.99 -2.38
C GLY A 135 -8.98 -7.53 -2.30
N ASP A 136 -9.20 -8.51 -1.44
CA ASP A 136 -10.53 -9.11 -1.21
C ASP A 136 -11.50 -8.14 -0.53
N ALA A 137 -11.04 -7.35 0.44
CA ALA A 137 -11.86 -6.30 1.04
C ALA A 137 -12.30 -5.25 0.00
N ILE A 138 -11.40 -4.84 -0.91
CA ILE A 138 -11.71 -3.91 -2.00
C ILE A 138 -12.71 -4.52 -3.00
N ARG A 139 -12.53 -5.80 -3.36
CA ARG A 139 -13.46 -6.50 -4.27
C ARG A 139 -14.86 -6.58 -3.67
N LYS A 140 -14.97 -6.93 -2.39
CA LYS A 140 -16.23 -7.07 -1.64
C LYS A 140 -16.90 -5.76 -1.25
N MET A 141 -16.21 -4.62 -1.38
CA MET A 141 -16.75 -3.29 -1.10
C MET A 141 -18.03 -3.02 -1.90
N THR A 142 -19.09 -2.62 -1.21
CA THR A 142 -20.37 -2.28 -1.81
C THR A 142 -20.37 -0.85 -2.37
N LEU A 143 -21.40 -0.49 -3.14
CA LEU A 143 -21.59 0.91 -3.58
C LEU A 143 -21.79 1.86 -2.41
N ASP A 144 -22.44 1.40 -1.34
CA ASP A 144 -22.69 2.23 -0.16
C ASP A 144 -21.43 2.45 0.67
N ASP A 145 -20.59 1.41 0.82
CA ASP A 145 -19.25 1.58 1.40
C ASP A 145 -18.44 2.60 0.60
N ALA A 146 -18.47 2.50 -0.74
CA ALA A 146 -17.74 3.42 -1.61
C ALA A 146 -18.22 4.87 -1.46
N ARG A 147 -19.53 5.10 -1.37
CA ARG A 147 -20.10 6.43 -1.11
C ARG A 147 -19.72 6.94 0.27
N GLY A 148 -19.80 6.08 1.29
CA GLY A 148 -19.44 6.42 2.66
C GLY A 148 -17.96 6.82 2.79
N ILE A 149 -17.07 6.12 2.08
CA ILE A 149 -15.65 6.47 2.04
C ILE A 149 -15.44 7.81 1.32
N LEU A 150 -16.08 8.02 0.16
CA LEU A 150 -15.91 9.25 -0.60
C LEU A 150 -16.40 10.48 0.16
N ALA A 151 -17.59 10.39 0.77
CA ALA A 151 -18.20 11.46 1.55
C ALA A 151 -17.61 11.59 2.98
N GLY A 152 -16.84 10.59 3.42
CA GLY A 152 -16.20 10.57 4.72
C GLY A 152 -14.95 11.44 4.81
N GLY A 153 -14.41 11.53 6.03
CA GLY A 153 -13.19 12.28 6.32
C GLY A 153 -11.91 11.62 5.82
N ASP A 154 -10.78 12.19 6.24
CA ASP A 154 -9.43 11.87 5.76
C ASP A 154 -8.97 10.41 5.99
N HIS A 155 -9.70 9.67 6.82
CA HIS A 155 -9.39 8.29 7.19
C HIS A 155 -10.52 7.30 6.89
N ALA A 156 -11.56 7.71 6.14
CA ALA A 156 -12.74 6.88 5.94
C ALA A 156 -12.43 5.52 5.28
N ALA A 157 -11.47 5.47 4.36
CA ALA A 157 -11.04 4.21 3.76
C ALA A 157 -10.18 3.37 4.71
N THR A 158 -9.32 4.03 5.48
CA THR A 158 -8.50 3.39 6.50
C THR A 158 -9.38 2.73 7.58
N ASP A 159 -10.43 3.42 8.04
CA ASP A 159 -11.38 2.91 9.02
C ASP A 159 -12.23 1.76 8.45
N PHE A 160 -12.61 1.85 7.17
CA PHE A 160 -13.24 0.73 6.46
C PHE A 160 -12.37 -0.52 6.52
N PHE A 161 -11.07 -0.42 6.23
CA PHE A 161 -10.17 -1.58 6.30
C PHE A 161 -9.97 -2.10 7.72
N ARG A 162 -9.83 -1.21 8.72
CA ARG A 162 -9.73 -1.63 10.13
C ARG A 162 -10.93 -2.50 10.54
N ARG A 163 -12.14 -2.09 10.14
CA ARG A 163 -13.38 -2.81 10.45
C ARG A 163 -13.56 -4.11 9.66
N THR A 164 -13.18 -4.13 8.38
CA THR A 164 -13.52 -5.25 7.48
C THR A 164 -12.41 -6.28 7.32
N ALA A 165 -11.16 -5.86 7.49
CA ALA A 165 -9.99 -6.70 7.29
C ALA A 165 -9.15 -6.89 8.56
N GLY A 166 -9.34 -6.09 9.62
CA GLY A 166 -8.49 -6.07 10.82
C GLY A 166 -8.22 -7.45 11.43
N ASP A 167 -9.27 -8.24 11.65
CA ASP A 167 -9.14 -9.58 12.25
C ASP A 167 -8.39 -10.55 11.33
N ALA A 168 -8.69 -10.53 10.02
CA ALA A 168 -8.03 -11.36 9.03
C ALA A 168 -6.55 -10.98 8.88
N LEU A 169 -6.24 -9.68 8.90
CA LEU A 169 -4.87 -9.18 8.86
C LEU A 169 -4.09 -9.65 10.10
N THR A 170 -4.69 -9.56 11.29
CA THR A 170 -4.09 -10.04 12.54
C THR A 170 -3.78 -11.54 12.47
N ALA A 171 -4.78 -12.34 12.08
CA ALA A 171 -4.64 -13.79 11.95
C ALA A 171 -3.57 -14.19 10.92
N ARG A 172 -3.37 -13.36 9.87
CA ARG A 172 -2.34 -13.59 8.86
C ARG A 172 -0.95 -13.20 9.33
N ILE A 173 -0.80 -12.02 9.93
CA ILE A 173 0.49 -11.44 10.34
C ILE A 173 1.09 -12.22 11.51
N HIS A 174 0.28 -12.55 12.52
CA HIS A 174 0.75 -13.12 13.78
C HIS A 174 1.71 -14.33 13.60
N PRO A 175 1.35 -15.41 12.88
CA PRO A 175 2.26 -16.56 12.72
C PRO A 175 3.55 -16.24 11.97
N ILE A 176 3.54 -15.22 11.10
CA ILE A 176 4.74 -14.80 10.35
C ILE A 176 5.67 -14.02 11.27
N VAL A 177 5.11 -13.11 12.07
CA VAL A 177 5.85 -12.37 13.10
C VAL A 177 6.47 -13.34 14.08
N ALA A 178 5.68 -14.28 14.64
CA ALA A 178 6.19 -15.30 15.56
C ALA A 178 7.37 -16.08 14.98
N LYS A 179 7.24 -16.58 13.74
CA LYS A 179 8.33 -17.29 13.05
C LYS A 179 9.56 -16.40 12.82
N ALA A 180 9.36 -15.14 12.47
CA ALA A 180 10.46 -14.20 12.20
C ALA A 180 11.17 -13.78 13.48
N THR A 181 10.45 -13.56 14.58
CA THR A 181 11.03 -13.25 15.89
C THR A 181 11.74 -14.45 16.49
N ASP A 182 11.25 -15.68 16.27
CA ASP A 182 11.92 -16.92 16.69
C ASP A 182 13.26 -17.15 15.98
N SER A 183 13.40 -16.65 14.75
CA SER A 183 14.61 -16.85 13.93
C SER A 183 15.80 -15.98 14.35
N VAL A 184 15.61 -15.02 15.27
CA VAL A 184 16.66 -14.09 15.69
C VAL A 184 17.10 -14.38 17.12
N GLY A 185 18.37 -14.74 17.31
CA GLY A 185 18.88 -15.27 18.58
C GLY A 185 18.72 -14.36 19.80
N VAL A 186 18.66 -13.04 19.64
CA VAL A 186 18.36 -12.11 20.76
C VAL A 186 16.91 -12.20 21.23
N THR A 187 16.00 -12.42 20.29
CA THR A 187 14.57 -12.55 20.56
C THR A 187 14.23 -13.94 21.07
N GLN A 188 14.89 -14.98 20.55
CA GLN A 188 14.82 -16.32 21.10
C GLN A 188 15.29 -16.36 22.57
N LYS A 189 16.37 -15.64 22.91
CA LYS A 189 16.86 -15.52 24.30
C LYS A 189 15.83 -14.83 25.21
N TYR A 190 15.23 -13.73 24.74
CA TYR A 190 14.15 -13.07 25.49
C TYR A 190 12.97 -14.03 25.72
N LYS A 191 12.49 -14.70 24.65
CA LYS A 191 11.41 -15.67 24.73
C LYS A 191 11.74 -16.83 25.67
N SER A 192 12.96 -17.36 25.64
CA SER A 192 13.40 -18.42 26.57
C SER A 192 13.48 -17.97 28.04
N PHE A 193 13.77 -16.69 28.27
CA PHE A 193 13.82 -16.08 29.58
C PHE A 193 12.42 -15.84 30.14
N THR A 194 11.49 -15.34 29.32
CA THR A 194 10.10 -15.06 29.74
C THR A 194 9.18 -16.27 29.70
N ALA A 195 9.46 -17.28 28.86
CA ALA A 195 8.71 -18.54 28.79
C ALA A 195 9.05 -19.53 29.92
N GLY A 196 9.87 -19.15 30.90
CA GLY A 196 10.20 -19.99 32.06
C GLY A 196 11.24 -21.09 31.81
N GLY A 197 11.87 -21.14 30.62
CA GLY A 197 12.81 -22.21 30.25
C GLY A 197 14.21 -22.13 30.87
N MET A 198 14.65 -20.94 31.30
CA MET A 198 15.94 -20.72 32.00
C MET A 198 15.76 -20.38 33.48
N GLY A 199 14.59 -20.69 34.04
CA GLY A 199 14.27 -20.48 35.45
C GLY A 199 13.45 -21.65 35.96
N GLY A 200 14.04 -22.84 36.01
CA GLY A 200 13.42 -23.98 36.69
C GLY A 200 12.96 -23.58 38.10
N GLU A 201 11.85 -24.16 38.58
CA GLU A 201 11.15 -23.98 39.88
C GLU A 201 10.90 -22.53 40.36
N LEU A 202 11.92 -21.67 40.37
CA LEU A 202 11.90 -20.24 40.64
C LEU A 202 11.17 -19.39 39.60
N GLY A 203 11.18 -19.74 38.31
CA GLY A 203 10.40 -19.04 37.28
C GLY A 203 8.89 -19.30 37.41
N GLY A 204 8.52 -20.51 37.81
CA GLY A 204 7.14 -20.87 38.17
C GLY A 204 6.69 -20.21 39.48
N VAL A 205 7.58 -20.13 40.48
CA VAL A 205 7.32 -19.44 41.76
C VAL A 205 7.19 -17.92 41.59
N LEU A 206 8.04 -17.25 40.80
CA LEU A 206 7.89 -15.82 40.53
C LEU A 206 6.66 -15.49 39.66
N GLY A 207 6.28 -16.39 38.75
CA GLY A 207 5.01 -16.32 38.03
C GLY A 207 3.79 -16.49 38.95
N ALA A 208 3.92 -17.25 40.05
CA ALA A 208 2.86 -17.47 41.02
C ALA A 208 2.72 -16.35 42.08
N PHE A 209 3.80 -15.66 42.45
CA PHE A 209 3.80 -14.59 43.46
C PHE A 209 3.59 -13.17 42.88
N GLY A 210 3.66 -13.00 41.55
CA GLY A 210 3.65 -11.69 40.87
C GLY A 210 2.30 -11.19 40.35
N GLY A 211 1.19 -11.91 40.55
CA GLY A 211 -0.14 -11.48 40.10
C GLY A 211 -0.97 -12.66 39.58
N GLY A 212 -1.95 -13.07 40.39
CA GLY A 212 -2.66 -14.34 40.25
C GLY A 212 -3.50 -14.51 38.99
N ASN A 213 -3.87 -15.78 38.76
CA ASN A 213 -4.99 -16.26 37.96
C ASN A 213 -5.47 -15.31 36.85
N SER A 214 -4.72 -15.30 35.75
CA SER A 214 -5.30 -15.04 34.45
C SER A 214 -4.74 -16.05 33.48
N ASN A 215 -5.65 -16.76 32.83
CA ASN A 215 -5.46 -17.57 31.65
C ASN A 215 -5.05 -16.64 30.47
N LYS A 216 -3.92 -15.94 30.64
CA LYS A 216 -3.38 -14.83 29.83
C LYS A 216 -1.93 -14.61 30.28
N GLY A 217 -1.11 -15.64 30.11
CA GLY A 217 0.31 -15.58 30.48
C GLY A 217 1.04 -14.54 29.64
N GLY A 218 1.80 -13.66 30.29
CA GLY A 218 2.84 -12.82 29.69
C GLY A 218 4.00 -13.68 29.19
N SER A 219 3.67 -14.55 28.23
CA SER A 219 4.52 -15.48 27.51
C SER A 219 5.13 -14.78 26.29
N PRO A 220 6.02 -15.41 25.50
CA PRO A 220 6.40 -14.99 24.15
C PRO A 220 5.28 -14.42 23.27
N LEU A 221 4.04 -14.84 23.54
CA LEU A 221 2.80 -14.29 23.03
C LEU A 221 2.75 -12.75 23.13
N ASP A 222 3.24 -12.12 24.21
CA ASP A 222 3.17 -10.66 24.38
C ASP A 222 4.08 -9.89 23.41
N LEU A 223 5.26 -10.43 23.08
CA LEU A 223 6.14 -9.77 22.10
C LEU A 223 5.61 -9.94 20.68
N ASP A 224 5.15 -11.15 20.34
CA ASP A 224 4.62 -11.44 19.02
C ASP A 224 3.30 -10.68 18.78
N ASP A 225 2.43 -10.61 19.79
CA ASP A 225 1.21 -9.80 19.79
C ASP A 225 1.54 -8.31 19.67
N TYR A 226 2.53 -7.82 20.45
CA TYR A 226 2.96 -6.42 20.38
C TYR A 226 3.49 -6.06 18.99
N VAL A 227 4.38 -6.88 18.42
CA VAL A 227 4.93 -6.64 17.08
C VAL A 227 3.83 -6.76 16.02
N THR A 228 2.90 -7.71 16.16
CA THR A 228 1.74 -7.85 15.27
C THR A 228 0.86 -6.61 15.30
N ALA A 229 0.48 -6.14 16.50
CA ALA A 229 -0.32 -4.94 16.67
C ALA A 229 0.39 -3.70 16.10
N LYS A 230 1.69 -3.55 16.35
CA LYS A 230 2.49 -2.46 15.77
C LYS A 230 2.66 -2.55 14.26
N THR A 231 2.72 -3.75 13.70
CA THR A 231 2.74 -3.98 12.25
C THR A 231 1.43 -3.51 11.61
N LEU A 232 0.29 -3.86 12.22
CA LEU A 232 -1.03 -3.43 11.78
C LEU A 232 -1.19 -1.91 11.89
N ASP A 233 -0.80 -1.33 13.02
CA ASP A 233 -0.84 0.12 13.19
C ASP A 233 0.02 0.83 12.15
N GLY A 234 1.25 0.36 11.91
CA GLY A 234 2.12 0.91 10.87
C GLY A 234 1.51 0.84 9.46
N LEU A 235 0.87 -0.30 9.13
CA LEU A 235 0.11 -0.48 7.88
C LEU A 235 -1.00 0.55 7.75
N PHE A 236 -1.87 0.65 8.75
CA PHE A 236 -3.00 1.58 8.71
C PHE A 236 -2.57 3.05 8.75
N THR A 237 -1.52 3.39 9.48
CA THR A 237 -0.91 4.73 9.45
C THR A 237 -0.45 5.07 8.04
N THR A 238 0.28 4.16 7.38
CA THR A 238 0.80 4.41 6.03
C THR A 238 -0.31 4.45 4.99
N ILE A 239 -1.34 3.60 5.11
CA ILE A 239 -2.53 3.65 4.26
C ILE A 239 -3.28 4.98 4.44
N GLY A 240 -3.44 5.45 5.68
CA GLY A 240 -4.04 6.74 5.96
C GLY A 240 -3.27 7.91 5.34
N GLU A 241 -1.94 7.87 5.36
CA GLU A 241 -1.11 8.87 4.67
C GLU A 241 -1.29 8.84 3.13
N GLN A 242 -1.46 7.64 2.55
CA GLN A 242 -1.77 7.50 1.12
C GLN A 242 -3.18 8.03 0.80
N GLU A 243 -4.16 7.73 1.65
CA GLU A 243 -5.53 8.23 1.53
C GLU A 243 -5.55 9.77 1.57
N GLN A 244 -4.92 10.38 2.58
CA GLN A 244 -4.77 11.83 2.69
C GLN A 244 -4.08 12.44 1.47
N SER A 245 -3.03 11.78 0.97
CA SER A 245 -2.33 12.23 -0.23
C SER A 245 -3.25 12.25 -1.46
N ILE A 246 -4.08 11.22 -1.65
CA ILE A 246 -5.04 11.17 -2.77
C ILE A 246 -6.13 12.24 -2.62
N ARG A 247 -6.59 12.49 -1.40
CA ARG A 247 -7.62 13.50 -1.08
C ARG A 247 -7.12 14.92 -1.30
N HIS A 248 -5.94 15.28 -0.79
CA HIS A 248 -5.48 16.68 -0.79
C HIS A 248 -4.54 17.03 -1.92
N ASN A 249 -3.87 16.06 -2.55
CA ASN A 249 -2.89 16.33 -3.60
C ASN A 249 -3.40 15.88 -4.98
N PRO A 250 -3.80 16.81 -5.88
CA PRO A 250 -4.20 16.48 -7.24
C PRO A 250 -3.13 15.69 -8.03
N ALA A 251 -1.83 15.91 -7.74
CA ALA A 251 -0.75 15.17 -8.41
C ALA A 251 -0.70 13.69 -8.00
N ALA A 252 -1.24 13.33 -6.82
CA ALA A 252 -1.38 11.93 -6.41
C ALA A 252 -2.52 11.22 -7.17
N ARG A 253 -3.42 11.96 -7.83
CA ARG A 253 -4.54 11.44 -8.64
C ARG A 253 -4.05 11.13 -10.05
N THR A 254 -3.15 10.16 -10.15
CA THR A 254 -2.41 9.85 -11.37
C THR A 254 -3.25 9.25 -12.51
N THR A 255 -4.48 8.80 -12.25
CA THR A 255 -5.36 8.20 -13.26
C THR A 255 -6.58 9.07 -13.48
N ASP A 256 -7.14 9.04 -14.68
CA ASP A 256 -8.27 9.91 -15.03
C ASP A 256 -9.51 9.58 -14.20
N LEU A 257 -9.65 8.32 -13.80
CA LEU A 257 -10.71 7.89 -12.90
C LEU A 257 -10.54 8.49 -11.49
N LEU A 258 -9.32 8.56 -10.96
CA LEU A 258 -9.03 9.24 -9.69
C LEU A 258 -9.29 10.75 -9.75
N LYS A 259 -8.91 11.40 -10.85
CA LYS A 259 -9.22 12.82 -11.08
C LYS A 259 -10.73 13.04 -11.15
N LYS A 260 -11.47 12.14 -11.79
CA LYS A 260 -12.93 12.21 -11.90
C LYS A 260 -13.64 12.05 -10.54
N VAL A 261 -13.10 11.20 -9.66
CA VAL A 261 -13.69 10.91 -8.34
C VAL A 261 -13.34 11.95 -7.28
N PHE A 262 -12.09 12.41 -7.25
CA PHE A 262 -11.59 13.31 -6.19
C PHE A 262 -11.39 14.76 -6.66
N GLY A 263 -11.44 15.04 -7.97
CA GLY A 263 -11.19 16.36 -8.58
C GLY A 263 -12.43 17.23 -8.78
N GLY A 264 -13.46 17.04 -7.95
CA GLY A 264 -14.56 17.98 -7.84
C GLY A 264 -14.08 19.37 -7.43
#